data_AF-A0A5E6ZZF3-F1
#
_entry.id   AF-A0A5E6ZZF3-F1
#
_cell.length_a   1.000
_cell.length_b   1.000
_cell.length_c   1.000
_cell.angle_alpha   90.00
_cell.angle_beta   90.00
_cell.angle_gamma   90.00
#
_symmetry.space_group_name_H-M   'P 1'
#
loop_
_entity.id
_entity.type
_entity.pdbx_description
1 polymer ?
#
loop_
_entity_poly.entity_id
_entity_poly.type
_entity_poly.pdbx_seq_one_letter_code
_entity_poly.pdbx_strand_id
1 'polypeptide(L)'
;MPKLKLGVHSEAGKLHKVMVCSPGLAHQRLTPDNCNDLLFDDVLWVAQGRRDHFDFVARMRERSIDVLEVHNLLTDFVCSSDALDWILQRKITANLEVVQFTTIVNLTAPVTALRAMPGAPTKKPAQGGLSE
;
A
#
# COMPACT_ATOMS: atom_id res chain seq x y z
N MET A 1 -3.18 10.78 28.32
CA MET A 1 -1.72 10.58 28.39
C MET A 1 -1.02 11.90 28.08
N PRO A 2 0.03 12.28 28.81
CA PRO A 2 0.74 13.53 28.54
C PRO A 2 1.32 13.50 27.13
N LYS A 3 1.08 14.56 26.36
CA LYS A 3 1.50 14.71 24.96
C LYS A 3 3.00 15.01 24.95
N LEU A 4 3.83 13.96 24.95
CA LEU A 4 5.28 14.11 24.84
C LEU A 4 5.62 14.83 23.54
N LYS A 5 6.47 15.85 23.62
CA LYS A 5 7.01 16.53 22.43
C LYS A 5 7.82 15.52 21.61
N LEU A 6 7.66 15.53 20.29
CA LEU A 6 8.44 14.68 19.41
C LEU A 6 9.93 15.03 19.54
N GLY A 7 10.77 14.03 19.75
CA GLY A 7 12.21 14.20 19.90
C GLY A 7 12.93 12.87 20.12
N VAL A 8 14.12 12.76 19.56
CA VAL A 8 15.07 11.66 19.81
C VAL A 8 16.23 12.26 20.59
N HIS A 9 16.43 11.80 21.83
CA HIS A 9 17.42 12.38 22.76
C HIS A 9 18.58 11.43 23.07
N SER A 10 18.49 10.17 22.63
CA SER A 10 19.50 9.14 22.80
C SER A 10 19.19 7.96 21.87
N GLU A 11 20.20 7.22 21.45
CA GLU A 11 20.05 5.98 20.67
C GLU A 11 19.85 4.73 21.56
N ALA A 12 20.27 4.78 22.83
CA ALA A 12 20.18 3.68 23.79
C ALA A 12 19.12 3.93 24.90
N GLY A 13 18.44 5.08 24.86
CA GLY A 13 17.38 5.43 25.80
C GLY A 13 16.11 4.59 25.60
N LYS A 14 15.15 4.74 26.52
CA LYS A 14 13.86 4.05 26.40
C LYS A 14 13.11 4.54 25.15
N LEU A 15 12.83 3.62 24.23
CA LEU A 15 12.03 3.90 23.04
C LEU A 15 10.55 4.03 23.43
N HIS A 16 9.93 5.15 23.07
CA HIS A 16 8.52 5.42 23.36
C HIS A 16 7.61 5.27 22.14
N LYS A 17 8.07 5.74 20.98
CA LYS A 17 7.33 5.75 19.72
C LYS A 17 8.28 5.48 18.56
N VAL A 18 7.89 4.63 17.64
CA VAL A 18 8.68 4.24 16.47
C VAL A 18 7.81 4.17 15.23
N MET A 19 8.40 4.44 14.07
CA MET A 19 7.76 4.28 12.77
C MET A 19 8.45 3.16 12.00
N VAL A 20 7.67 2.22 11.47
CA VAL A 20 8.15 1.05 10.71
C VAL A 20 7.37 0.90 9.41
N CYS A 21 7.96 0.23 8.42
CA CYS A 21 7.33 -0.02 7.13
C CYS A 21 7.38 -1.51 6.82
N SER A 22 6.19 -2.12 6.65
CA SER A 22 6.10 -3.55 6.38
C SER A 22 6.50 -3.88 4.94
N PRO A 23 7.13 -5.05 4.68
CA PRO A 23 7.38 -5.51 3.33
C PRO A 23 6.11 -5.61 2.47
N GLY A 24 5.97 -4.71 1.50
CA GLY A 24 4.78 -4.57 0.67
C GLY A 24 4.94 -4.99 -0.79
N LEU A 25 4.07 -4.42 -1.63
CA LEU A 25 4.07 -4.58 -3.09
C LEU A 25 5.42 -4.21 -3.75
N ALA A 26 6.17 -3.26 -3.17
CA ALA A 26 7.48 -2.87 -3.67
C ALA A 26 8.43 -4.08 -3.79
N HIS A 27 8.49 -4.91 -2.75
CA HIS A 27 9.36 -6.09 -2.71
C HIS A 27 8.89 -7.22 -3.64
N GLN A 28 7.60 -7.24 -4.03
CA GLN A 28 7.08 -8.20 -5.01
C GLN A 28 7.50 -7.86 -6.44
N ARG A 29 7.99 -6.64 -6.70
CA ARG A 29 8.49 -6.21 -8.00
C ARG A 29 9.99 -6.44 -8.15
N LEU A 30 10.66 -6.94 -7.11
CA LEU A 30 12.06 -7.31 -7.17
C LEU A 30 12.22 -8.54 -8.07
N THR A 31 13.15 -8.44 -9.00
CA THR A 31 13.63 -9.52 -9.85
C THR A 31 15.15 -9.60 -9.71
N PRO A 32 15.76 -10.74 -10.05
CA PRO A 32 17.22 -10.86 -10.04
C PRO A 32 17.92 -9.81 -10.92
N ASP A 33 17.23 -9.35 -11.98
CA ASP A 33 17.78 -8.36 -12.91
C ASP A 33 17.73 -6.93 -12.38
N ASN A 34 16.82 -6.60 -11.45
CA ASN A 34 16.61 -5.22 -10.99
C ASN A 34 16.99 -4.98 -9.51
N CYS A 35 17.30 -6.03 -8.74
CA CYS A 35 17.52 -5.91 -7.30
C CYS A 35 18.68 -4.96 -6.98
N ASN A 36 19.81 -5.09 -7.69
CA ASN A 36 20.98 -4.24 -7.52
C ASN A 36 20.67 -2.76 -7.78
N ASP A 37 19.92 -2.48 -8.86
CA ASP A 37 19.51 -1.11 -9.22
C ASP A 37 18.52 -0.52 -8.20
N LEU A 38 17.74 -1.36 -7.53
CA LEU A 38 16.79 -0.99 -6.48
C LEU A 38 17.39 -1.01 -5.07
N LEU A 39 18.72 -1.15 -4.95
CA LEU A 39 19.46 -1.16 -3.68
C LEU A 39 19.09 -2.35 -2.77
N PHE A 40 18.79 -3.51 -3.37
CA PHE A 40 18.57 -4.78 -2.68
C PHE A 40 19.65 -5.79 -3.07
N ASP A 41 20.18 -6.50 -2.07
CA ASP A 41 21.18 -7.56 -2.31
C ASP A 41 20.60 -8.77 -3.06
N ASP A 42 19.32 -9.10 -2.83
CA ASP A 42 18.64 -10.24 -3.46
C ASP A 42 17.09 -10.10 -3.43
N VAL A 43 16.39 -11.01 -4.10
CA VAL A 43 14.93 -11.12 -4.10
C VAL A 43 14.44 -11.71 -2.77
N LEU A 44 13.50 -11.00 -2.14
CA LEU A 44 12.97 -11.38 -0.83
C LEU A 44 11.80 -12.38 -0.94
N TRP A 45 11.74 -13.32 0.00
CA TRP A 45 10.52 -14.08 0.25
C TRP A 45 9.49 -13.21 0.99
N VAL A 46 8.73 -12.41 0.24
CA VAL A 46 7.86 -11.35 0.79
C VAL A 46 6.87 -11.86 1.83
N ALA A 47 6.28 -13.04 1.63
CA ALA A 47 5.32 -13.61 2.59
C ALA A 47 5.97 -13.92 3.95
N GLN A 48 7.21 -14.41 3.95
CA GLN A 48 7.97 -14.64 5.18
C GLN A 48 8.39 -13.32 5.80
N GLY A 49 8.92 -12.38 5.00
CA GLY A 49 9.31 -11.06 5.50
C GLY A 49 8.16 -10.29 6.16
N ARG A 50 6.93 -10.44 5.67
CA ARG A 50 5.73 -9.88 6.33
C ARG A 50 5.45 -10.50 7.70
N ARG A 51 5.61 -11.82 7.84
CA ARG A 51 5.44 -12.52 9.11
C ARG A 51 6.50 -12.07 10.11
N ASP A 52 7.76 -12.07 9.69
CA ASP A 52 8.88 -11.66 10.54
C ASP A 52 8.74 -10.19 10.99
N HIS A 53 8.30 -9.30 10.08
CA HIS A 53 8.00 -7.92 10.41
C HIS A 53 6.83 -7.80 11.40
N PHE A 54 5.77 -8.60 11.24
CA PHE A 54 4.65 -8.61 12.20
C PHE A 54 5.11 -9.04 13.60
N ASP A 55 5.92 -10.09 13.68
CA ASP A 55 6.48 -10.58 14.94
C ASP A 55 7.40 -9.54 15.59
N PHE A 56 8.20 -8.83 14.78
CA PHE A 56 9.02 -7.71 15.24
C PHE A 56 8.17 -6.59 15.86
N VAL A 57 7.08 -6.21 15.19
CA VAL A 57 6.13 -5.20 15.70
C VAL A 57 5.44 -5.68 16.98
N ALA A 58 5.00 -6.93 17.03
CA ALA A 58 4.35 -7.52 18.21
C ALA A 58 5.26 -7.42 19.44
N ARG A 59 6.53 -7.82 19.32
CA ARG A 59 7.54 -7.76 20.41
C ARG A 59 7.78 -6.33 20.91
N MET A 60 7.71 -5.32 20.04
CA MET A 60 7.83 -3.92 20.47
C MET A 60 6.57 -3.45 21.21
N ARG A 61 5.39 -3.82 20.72
CA ARG A 61 4.11 -3.47 21.35
C ARG A 61 3.94 -4.11 22.72
N GLU A 62 4.41 -5.35 22.90
CA GLU A 62 4.47 -6.02 24.22
C GLU A 62 5.28 -5.21 25.24
N ARG A 63 6.31 -4.48 24.78
CA ARG A 63 7.12 -3.59 25.62
C ARG A 63 6.51 -2.20 25.82
N SER A 64 5.24 -2.02 25.46
CA SER A 64 4.50 -0.76 25.54
C SER A 64 5.10 0.36 24.68
N ILE A 65 5.73 0.00 23.55
CA ILE A 65 6.21 0.96 22.54
C ILE A 65 5.07 1.25 21.57
N ASP A 66 4.84 2.54 21.28
CA ASP A 66 3.87 2.96 20.27
C ASP A 66 4.46 2.77 18.86
N VAL A 67 4.03 1.73 18.16
CA VAL A 67 4.52 1.38 16.82
C VAL A 67 3.55 1.87 15.75
N LEU A 68 4.00 2.88 15.02
CA LEU A 68 3.32 3.44 13.85
C LEU A 68 3.77 2.73 12.57
N GLU A 69 2.82 2.41 11.71
CA GLU A 69 3.10 1.75 10.44
C GLU A 69 2.94 2.75 9.28
N VAL A 70 3.95 2.84 8.40
CA VAL A 70 4.02 3.86 7.35
C VAL A 70 2.87 3.75 6.34
N HIS A 71 2.47 2.54 5.92
CA HIS A 71 1.32 2.38 5.04
C HIS A 71 0.03 2.88 5.70
N ASN A 72 -0.19 2.58 6.98
CA ASN A 72 -1.35 3.10 7.71
C ASN A 72 -1.34 4.64 7.79
N LEU A 73 -0.20 5.22 8.16
CA LEU A 73 -0.06 6.68 8.21
C LEU A 73 -0.28 7.33 6.84
N LEU A 74 0.22 6.71 5.77
CA LEU A 74 0.03 7.20 4.42
C LEU A 74 -1.44 7.07 4.00
N THR A 75 -2.10 5.95 4.31
CA THR A 75 -3.54 5.74 4.06
C THR A 75 -4.37 6.83 4.75
N ASP A 76 -4.07 7.13 6.02
CA ASP A 76 -4.77 8.19 6.75
C ASP A 76 -4.47 9.58 6.15
N PHE A 77 -3.23 9.83 5.73
CA PHE A 77 -2.81 11.11 5.16
C PHE A 77 -3.49 11.41 3.81
N VAL A 78 -3.57 10.41 2.92
CA VAL A 78 -4.17 10.59 1.57
C VAL A 78 -5.69 10.65 1.58
N CYS A 79 -6.36 10.39 2.71
CA CYS A 79 -7.79 10.64 2.87
C CYS A 79 -8.13 12.14 2.73
N SER A 80 -7.17 13.04 2.92
CA SER A 80 -7.32 14.47 2.61
C SER A 80 -6.98 14.73 1.14
N SER A 81 -7.92 15.35 0.41
CA SER A 81 -7.73 15.73 -1.00
C SER A 81 -6.49 16.62 -1.18
N ASP A 82 -6.32 17.62 -0.32
CA ASP A 82 -5.22 18.58 -0.40
C ASP A 82 -3.86 17.89 -0.19
N ALA A 83 -3.82 16.91 0.71
CA ALA A 83 -2.62 16.12 0.99
C ALA A 83 -2.27 15.19 -0.18
N LEU A 84 -3.27 14.55 -0.79
CA LEU A 84 -3.09 13.73 -1.98
C LEU A 84 -2.60 14.57 -3.17
N ASP A 85 -3.26 15.70 -3.44
CA ASP A 85 -2.87 16.62 -4.51
C ASP A 85 -1.44 17.12 -4.33
N TRP A 86 -1.07 17.47 -3.09
CA TRP A 86 0.29 17.90 -2.76
C TRP A 86 1.35 16.84 -3.11
N ILE A 87 1.06 15.56 -2.84
CA ILE A 87 1.95 14.43 -3.18
C ILE A 87 2.02 14.26 -4.69
N LEU A 88 0.87 14.20 -5.37
CA LEU A 88 0.80 13.89 -6.80
C LEU A 88 1.51 14.96 -7.63
N GLN A 89 1.32 16.24 -7.31
CA GLN A 89 1.98 17.37 -8.00
C GLN A 89 3.51 17.33 -7.91
N ARG A 90 4.06 16.74 -6.84
CA ARG A 90 5.52 16.65 -6.62
C ARG A 90 6.11 15.35 -7.17
N LYS A 91 5.34 14.26 -7.10
CA LYS A 91 5.83 12.93 -7.45
C LYS A 91 5.62 12.60 -8.93
N ILE A 92 4.59 13.14 -9.56
CA ILE A 92 4.31 12.96 -10.99
C ILE A 92 4.71 14.24 -11.72
N THR A 93 5.90 14.24 -12.33
CA THR A 93 6.43 15.36 -13.13
C THR A 93 6.66 14.94 -14.57
N ALA A 94 6.72 15.91 -15.49
CA ALA A 94 6.81 15.68 -16.93
C ALA A 94 8.07 14.90 -17.39
N ASN A 95 9.06 14.72 -16.51
CA ASN A 95 10.29 13.95 -16.77
C ASN A 95 10.21 12.48 -16.32
N LEU A 96 9.09 12.04 -15.73
CA LEU A 96 8.76 10.62 -15.80
C LEU A 96 8.24 10.39 -17.21
N GLU A 97 8.89 9.54 -18.02
CA GLU A 97 8.30 9.08 -19.27
C GLU A 97 6.93 8.49 -18.96
N VAL A 98 5.89 9.30 -19.17
CA VAL A 98 4.54 8.98 -18.74
C VAL A 98 4.03 7.88 -19.64
N VAL A 99 4.10 6.64 -19.15
CA VAL A 99 3.24 5.56 -19.63
C VAL A 99 1.81 5.94 -19.21
N GLN A 100 1.15 6.69 -20.11
CA GLN A 100 -0.30 6.94 -20.23
C GLN A 100 -1.10 6.77 -18.92
N PHE A 101 -1.06 7.75 -18.01
CA PHE A 101 -1.84 7.75 -16.76
C PHE A 101 -3.12 8.59 -16.81
N THR A 102 -3.50 9.09 -18.00
CA THR A 102 -4.55 10.12 -18.19
C THR A 102 -5.99 9.70 -17.82
N THR A 103 -6.27 8.46 -17.41
CA THR A 103 -7.68 8.02 -17.23
C THR A 103 -8.11 7.68 -15.79
N ILE A 104 -7.24 7.58 -14.78
CA ILE A 104 -7.66 7.05 -13.45
C ILE A 104 -7.90 8.13 -12.37
N VAL A 105 -7.70 9.42 -12.65
CA VAL A 105 -7.88 10.48 -11.63
C VAL A 105 -9.21 11.24 -11.69
N ASN A 106 -10.19 10.79 -12.48
CA ASN A 106 -11.56 11.29 -12.34
C ASN A 106 -12.51 10.22 -11.76
N LEU A 107 -12.23 9.82 -10.52
CA LEU A 107 -13.22 9.16 -9.67
C LEU A 107 -13.92 10.21 -8.80
N THR A 108 -14.58 11.17 -9.45
CA THR A 108 -15.71 11.87 -8.85
C THR A 108 -16.96 11.00 -9.05
N ALA A 109 -16.99 9.83 -8.43
CA ALA A 109 -18.19 9.00 -8.38
C ALA A 109 -18.22 8.27 -7.02
N PRO A 110 -19.32 8.37 -6.25
CA PRO A 110 -19.46 7.58 -5.03
C PRO A 110 -19.42 6.09 -5.37
N VAL A 111 -18.78 5.30 -4.48
CA VAL A 111 -18.55 3.85 -4.58
C VAL A 111 -19.83 3.02 -4.83
N THR A 112 -21.00 3.64 -4.74
CA THR A 112 -22.33 3.07 -5.05
C THR A 112 -22.54 2.72 -6.53
N ALA A 113 -21.77 3.29 -7.47
CA ALA A 113 -22.01 3.11 -8.91
C ALA A 113 -21.43 1.82 -9.53
N LEU A 114 -20.66 1.02 -8.80
CA LEU A 114 -20.06 -0.22 -9.34
C LEU A 114 -21.04 -1.39 -9.50
N ARG A 115 -22.34 -1.23 -9.16
CA ARG A 115 -23.36 -2.28 -9.25
C ARG A 115 -24.25 -2.21 -10.50
N ALA A 116 -24.06 -1.22 -11.38
CA ALA A 116 -24.90 -1.07 -12.57
C ALA A 116 -24.06 -0.72 -13.81
N MET A 117 -23.47 -1.73 -14.45
CA MET A 117 -23.03 -1.64 -15.84
C MET A 117 -23.57 -2.85 -16.62
N PRO A 118 -24.21 -2.62 -17.78
CA PRO A 118 -24.85 -3.65 -18.59
C PRO A 118 -23.80 -4.36 -19.44
N GLY A 119 -23.73 -5.68 -19.34
CA GLY A 119 -22.74 -6.48 -20.08
C GLY A 119 -22.44 -7.82 -19.43
N ALA A 120 -23.45 -8.49 -18.89
CA ALA A 120 -23.30 -9.91 -18.57
C ALA A 120 -23.39 -10.70 -19.89
N PRO A 121 -22.49 -11.66 -20.17
CA PRO A 121 -22.62 -12.55 -21.31
C PRO A 121 -23.91 -13.36 -21.13
N THR A 122 -24.90 -13.12 -21.99
CA THR A 122 -26.09 -13.96 -22.09
C THR A 122 -25.65 -15.32 -22.63
N LYS A 123 -25.62 -16.34 -21.77
CA LYS A 123 -25.54 -17.74 -22.22
C LYS A 123 -26.75 -18.00 -23.11
N LYS A 124 -26.50 -18.23 -24.40
CA LYS A 124 -27.48 -18.78 -25.35
C LYS A 124 -28.02 -20.10 -24.78
N PRO A 125 -29.34 -20.29 -24.61
CA PRO A 125 -29.86 -21.57 -24.16
C PRO A 125 -29.59 -22.61 -25.25
N ALA A 126 -28.96 -23.72 -24.84
CA ALA A 126 -28.78 -24.89 -25.66
C ALA A 126 -30.16 -25.42 -26.07
N GLN A 127 -30.44 -25.43 -27.37
CA GLN A 127 -31.51 -26.26 -27.92
C GLN A 127 -31.04 -27.71 -27.83
N GLY A 128 -31.57 -28.43 -26.84
CA GLY A 128 -31.48 -29.88 -26.72
C GLY A 128 -32.90 -30.42 -26.57
N GLY A 129 -33.33 -31.22 -27.53
CA GLY A 129 -34.68 -31.76 -27.60
C GLY A 129 -35.04 -32.63 -26.40
N LEU A 130 -36.30 -32.54 -25.98
CA LEU A 130 -36.96 -33.62 -25.27
C LEU A 130 -37.51 -34.59 -26.32
N SER A 131 -36.99 -35.80 -26.28
CA SER A 131 -37.72 -37.01 -26.65
C SER A 131 -38.55 -37.44 -25.44
N GLU A 132 -39.70 -38.05 -25.75
CA GLU A 132 -40.74 -38.66 -24.90
C GLU A 132 -41.83 -37.74 -24.34
#